data_AF-A0A960GGC1-F1
#
_entry.id   AF-A0A960GGC1-F1
#
_cell.length_a   1.000
_cell.length_b   1.000
_cell.length_c   1.000
_cell.angle_alpha   90.00
_cell.angle_beta   90.00
_cell.angle_gamma   90.00
#
_symmetry.space_group_name_H-M   'P 1'
#
loop_
_entity.id
_entity.type
_entity.pdbx_description
1 polymer ?
#
loop_
_entity_poly.entity_id
_entity_poly.type
_entity_poly.pdbx_seq_one_letter_code
_entity_poly.pdbx_strand_id
1 'polypeptide(L)'
;MTTYADAQVLLSDLSLDDLRILRQHLTDEESRVSYWRRLFQARLDMLNDVDHVDTQDLRNVLQDANSAPRRWQALGLHPADIDTSMPEAQSLWSRVVDLNDEQQRRAYSDLLQAMEAALSTNRHALHKQIDAVTEELIARYRTNPALALTALPRRGQ
;
A
#
# COMPACT_ATOMS: atom_id res chain seq x y z
N MET A 1 13.27 6.22 -16.47
CA MET A 1 11.92 6.16 -15.87
C MET A 1 10.93 6.38 -17.00
N THR A 2 10.36 5.30 -17.51
CA THR A 2 9.36 5.36 -18.57
C THR A 2 8.05 5.76 -17.92
N THR A 3 7.69 7.03 -18.04
CA THR A 3 6.40 7.57 -17.65
C THR A 3 5.32 6.82 -18.44
N TYR A 4 4.53 5.97 -17.78
CA TYR A 4 3.29 5.37 -18.30
C TYR A 4 2.20 6.47 -18.48
N ALA A 5 2.53 7.57 -19.15
CA ALA A 5 1.70 8.76 -19.22
C ALA A 5 0.91 8.91 -20.53
N ASP A 6 1.16 8.09 -21.58
CA ASP A 6 0.66 8.38 -22.93
C ASP A 6 -0.26 7.31 -23.56
N ALA A 7 -0.88 6.47 -22.76
CA ALA A 7 -2.05 5.71 -23.20
C ALA A 7 -3.03 5.58 -22.04
N GLN A 8 -3.97 6.52 -21.93
CA GLN A 8 -5.19 6.28 -21.16
C GLN A 8 -5.99 5.20 -21.90
N VAL A 9 -5.59 3.95 -21.70
CA VAL A 9 -6.40 2.80 -22.08
C VAL A 9 -7.69 2.93 -21.31
N LEU A 10 -8.80 3.08 -22.02
CA LEU A 10 -10.10 3.11 -21.39
C LEU A 10 -10.33 1.73 -20.76
N LEU A 11 -10.76 1.70 -19.49
CA LEU A 11 -11.02 0.44 -18.78
C LEU A 11 -12.06 -0.44 -19.51
N SER A 12 -12.94 0.19 -20.30
CA SER A 12 -13.89 -0.49 -21.19
C SER A 12 -13.24 -1.39 -22.23
N ASP A 13 -12.02 -1.05 -22.67
CA ASP A 13 -11.35 -1.71 -23.79
C ASP A 13 -10.52 -2.91 -23.33
N LEU A 14 -10.24 -2.99 -22.02
CA LEU A 14 -9.55 -4.12 -21.41
C LEU A 14 -10.43 -5.35 -21.38
N SER A 15 -9.83 -6.54 -21.54
CA SER A 15 -10.54 -7.80 -21.31
C SER A 15 -10.89 -7.97 -19.83
N LEU A 16 -11.82 -8.88 -19.51
CA LEU A 16 -12.18 -9.16 -18.12
C LEU A 16 -10.98 -9.64 -17.29
N ASP A 17 -10.13 -10.48 -17.89
CA ASP A 17 -8.96 -11.02 -17.20
C ASP A 17 -7.88 -9.96 -17.02
N ASP A 18 -7.69 -9.07 -18.01
CA ASP A 18 -6.76 -7.93 -17.88
C ASP A 18 -7.22 -6.97 -16.77
N LEU A 19 -8.52 -6.71 -16.63
CA LEU A 19 -9.03 -5.90 -15.51
C LEU A 19 -8.77 -6.55 -14.15
N ARG A 20 -8.88 -7.89 -14.06
CA ARG A 20 -8.59 -8.63 -12.82
C ARG A 20 -7.10 -8.56 -12.48
N ILE A 21 -6.24 -8.77 -13.47
CA ILE A 21 -4.78 -8.66 -13.33
C ILE A 21 -4.40 -7.24 -12.93
N LEU A 22 -4.94 -6.23 -13.61
CA LEU A 22 -4.71 -4.82 -13.30
C LEU A 22 -5.14 -4.48 -11.87
N ARG A 23 -6.33 -4.92 -11.46
CA ARG A 23 -6.83 -4.71 -10.10
C ARG A 23 -5.90 -5.35 -9.07
N GLN A 24 -5.42 -6.57 -9.34
CA GLN A 24 -4.49 -7.25 -8.44
C GLN A 24 -3.17 -6.49 -8.32
N HIS A 25 -2.56 -6.13 -9.45
CA HIS A 25 -1.34 -5.31 -9.47
C HIS A 25 -1.51 -4.00 -8.68
N LEU A 26 -2.59 -3.25 -8.92
CA LEU A 26 -2.86 -2.01 -8.19
C LEU A 26 -3.02 -2.25 -6.68
N THR A 27 -3.63 -3.38 -6.29
CA THR A 27 -3.79 -3.76 -4.88
C THR A 27 -2.44 -4.11 -4.23
N ASP A 28 -1.56 -4.81 -4.96
CA ASP A 28 -0.23 -5.19 -4.46
C ASP A 28 0.64 -3.93 -4.29
N GLU A 29 0.61 -3.02 -5.25
CA GLU A 29 1.25 -1.70 -5.18
C GLU A 29 0.73 -0.86 -4.00
N GLU A 30 -0.59 -0.80 -3.82
CA GLU A 30 -1.21 -0.10 -2.69
C GLU A 30 -0.75 -0.68 -1.35
N SER A 31 -0.68 -2.01 -1.26
CA SER A 31 -0.24 -2.72 -0.06
C SER A 31 1.20 -2.34 0.29
N ARG A 32 2.08 -2.31 -0.71
CA ARG A 32 3.49 -1.89 -0.56
C ARG A 32 3.61 -0.44 -0.10
N VAL A 33 2.86 0.48 -0.71
CA VAL A 33 2.84 1.90 -0.32
C VAL A 33 2.31 2.07 1.11
N SER A 34 1.22 1.38 1.44
CA SER A 34 0.60 1.43 2.77
C SER A 34 1.52 0.87 3.86
N TYR A 35 2.31 -0.17 3.56
CA TYR A 35 3.33 -0.70 4.46
C TYR A 35 4.37 0.37 4.83
N TRP A 36 5.01 0.97 3.83
CA TRP A 36 6.06 1.98 4.05
C TRP A 36 5.53 3.25 4.71
N ARG A 37 4.32 3.69 4.34
CA ARG A 37 3.67 4.85 4.96
C ARG A 37 3.49 4.64 6.46
N ARG A 38 2.97 3.47 6.87
CA ARG A 38 2.78 3.12 8.29
C ARG A 38 4.11 3.05 9.04
N LEU A 39 5.15 2.50 8.40
CA LEU A 39 6.47 2.39 9.00
C LEU A 39 7.10 3.77 9.27
N PHE A 40 6.95 4.72 8.33
CA PHE A 40 7.42 6.10 8.52
C PHE A 40 6.58 6.87 9.54
N GLN A 41 5.26 6.69 9.57
CA GLN A 41 4.41 7.27 10.62
C GLN A 41 4.86 6.83 12.01
N ALA A 42 5.03 5.51 12.22
CA ALA A 42 5.48 4.98 13.51
C ALA A 42 6.84 5.56 13.94
N ARG A 43 7.77 5.73 13.00
CA ARG A 43 9.09 6.32 13.32
C ARG A 43 9.01 7.81 13.62
N LEU A 44 8.16 8.56 12.91
CA LEU A 44 7.90 9.96 13.22
C LEU A 44 7.29 10.13 14.60
N ASP A 45 6.34 9.28 14.97
CA ASP A 45 5.72 9.28 16.30
C ASP A 45 6.78 9.04 17.38
N MET A 46 7.65 8.05 17.21
CA MET A 46 8.78 7.80 18.14
C MET A 46 9.77 8.96 18.23
N LEU A 47 10.03 9.69 17.14
CA LEU A 47 10.96 10.83 17.13
C LEU A 47 10.36 12.09 17.76
N ASN A 48 9.03 12.22 17.74
CA ASN A 48 8.31 13.33 18.33
C ASN A 48 8.04 13.10 19.83
N ASP A 49 7.94 11.84 20.27
CA ASP A 49 7.61 11.44 21.64
C ASP A 49 8.84 10.94 22.45
N VAL A 50 9.94 11.70 22.40
CA VAL A 50 11.25 11.29 22.97
C VAL A 50 11.21 11.09 24.49
N ASP A 51 10.24 11.70 25.19
CA ASP A 51 10.11 11.63 26.65
C ASP A 51 9.18 10.50 27.15
N HIS A 52 8.34 9.90 26.28
CA HIS A 52 7.32 8.93 26.69
C HIS A 52 7.04 7.80 25.67
N VAL A 53 8.08 7.21 25.04
CA VAL A 53 7.86 5.96 24.27
C VAL A 53 7.55 4.80 25.23
N ASP A 54 6.28 4.66 25.64
CA ASP A 54 5.79 3.45 26.28
C ASP A 54 5.63 2.37 25.20
N THR A 55 6.19 1.19 25.47
CA THR A 55 6.03 -0.02 24.66
C THR A 55 4.57 -0.37 24.32
N GLN A 56 3.61 0.16 25.09
CA GLN A 56 2.18 0.03 24.85
C GLN A 56 1.68 0.86 23.65
N ASP A 57 2.21 2.06 23.41
CA ASP A 57 1.84 2.89 22.25
C ASP A 57 2.40 2.33 20.95
N LEU A 58 3.63 1.80 21.00
CA LEU A 58 4.21 0.99 19.93
C LEU A 58 3.31 -0.20 19.56
N ARG A 59 2.70 -0.86 20.54
CA ARG A 59 1.77 -1.98 20.31
C ARG A 59 0.48 -1.52 19.61
N ASN A 60 -0.07 -0.37 19.97
CA ASN A 60 -1.27 0.18 19.35
C ASN A 60 -1.02 0.58 17.88
N VAL A 61 0.08 1.28 17.61
CA VAL A 61 0.50 1.66 16.24
C VAL A 61 0.75 0.41 15.38
N LEU A 62 1.40 -0.61 15.94
CA LEU A 62 1.62 -1.88 15.24
C LEU A 62 0.33 -2.70 15.05
N GLN A 63 -0.65 -2.60 15.95
CA GLN A 63 -1.96 -3.24 15.81
C GLN A 63 -2.82 -2.58 14.72
N ASP A 64 -2.82 -1.25 14.64
CA ASP A 64 -3.44 -0.51 13.54
C ASP A 64 -2.72 -0.78 12.21
N ALA A 65 -1.41 -0.98 12.24
CA ALA A 65 -0.64 -1.44 11.09
C ALA A 65 -0.92 -2.90 10.68
N ASN A 66 -1.37 -3.73 11.63
CA ASN A 66 -1.82 -5.10 11.38
C ASN A 66 -3.30 -5.20 11.01
N SER A 67 -4.01 -4.07 11.00
CA SER A 67 -5.26 -3.90 10.27
C SER A 67 -4.96 -3.87 8.76
N ALA A 68 -4.40 -4.96 8.25
CA ALA A 68 -4.77 -5.44 6.94
C ALA A 68 -6.29 -5.60 6.92
N PRO A 69 -6.98 -5.38 5.79
CA PRO A 69 -8.41 -5.67 5.71
C PRO A 69 -8.62 -7.08 6.27
N ARG A 70 -9.50 -7.27 7.28
CA ARG A 70 -9.79 -8.60 7.88
C ARG A 70 -10.07 -9.68 6.82
N ARG A 71 -10.47 -9.22 5.63
CA ARG A 71 -10.61 -9.95 4.38
C ARG A 71 -9.36 -10.73 3.95
N TRP A 72 -8.14 -10.26 4.18
CA TRP A 72 -6.89 -10.95 3.80
C TRP A 72 -6.53 -12.07 4.79
N GLN A 73 -6.72 -11.84 6.09
CA GLN A 73 -6.57 -12.88 7.11
C GLN A 73 -7.57 -14.03 6.91
N ALA A 74 -8.82 -13.71 6.52
CA ALA A 74 -9.82 -14.71 6.15
C ALA A 74 -9.48 -15.49 4.86
N LEU A 75 -8.58 -14.97 4.03
CA LEU A 75 -8.08 -15.61 2.80
C LEU A 75 -6.70 -16.27 2.99
N GLY A 76 -6.15 -16.27 4.22
CA GLY A 76 -4.85 -16.88 4.52
C GLY A 76 -3.64 -16.13 3.96
N LEU A 77 -3.81 -14.89 3.49
CA LEU A 77 -2.70 -14.05 3.01
C LEU A 77 -1.97 -13.46 4.21
N HIS A 78 -0.68 -13.77 4.34
CA HIS A 78 0.15 -13.27 5.43
C HIS A 78 0.81 -11.95 5.00
N PRO A 79 0.96 -10.94 5.88
CA PRO A 79 1.67 -9.71 5.55
C PRO A 79 3.10 -9.91 5.00
N ALA A 80 3.72 -11.06 5.28
CA ALA A 80 5.03 -11.44 4.72
C ALA A 80 5.01 -11.77 3.22
N ASP A 81 3.83 -11.97 2.64
CA ASP A 81 3.64 -12.23 1.21
C ASP A 81 3.57 -10.92 0.40
N ILE A 82 3.52 -9.76 1.06
CA ILE A 82 3.56 -8.46 0.40
C ILE A 82 4.99 -8.20 -0.05
N ASP A 83 5.19 -8.02 -1.36
CA ASP A 83 6.44 -7.46 -1.86
C ASP A 83 6.59 -6.03 -1.32
N THR A 84 7.57 -5.86 -0.44
CA THR A 84 7.88 -4.56 0.21
C THR A 84 9.05 -3.84 -0.47
N SER A 85 9.51 -4.31 -1.64
CA SER A 85 10.67 -3.73 -2.33
C SER A 85 10.42 -2.28 -2.79
N MET A 86 10.97 -1.33 -2.04
CA MET A 86 10.93 0.10 -2.36
C MET A 86 12.30 0.71 -2.03
N PRO A 87 13.25 0.74 -2.99
CA PRO A 87 14.65 1.12 -2.72
C PRO A 87 14.80 2.50 -2.08
N GLU A 88 14.02 3.48 -2.51
CA GLU A 88 14.03 4.85 -1.96
C GLU A 88 13.61 4.88 -0.48
N ALA A 89 12.57 4.14 -0.12
CA ALA A 89 12.08 4.07 1.25
C ALA A 89 13.05 3.27 2.13
N GLN A 90 13.57 2.15 1.61
CA GLN A 90 14.58 1.34 2.28
C GLN A 90 15.87 2.15 2.56
N SER A 91 16.32 2.95 1.59
CA SER A 91 17.49 3.79 1.74
C SER A 91 17.30 4.87 2.81
N LEU A 92 16.12 5.48 2.88
CA LEU A 92 15.81 6.48 3.91
C LEU A 92 15.68 5.82 5.30
N TRP A 93 15.07 4.64 5.36
CA TRP A 93 14.88 3.88 6.59
C TRP A 93 16.20 3.40 7.22
N SER A 94 17.12 2.92 6.39
CA SER A 94 18.44 2.39 6.80
C SER A 94 19.47 3.46 7.12
N ARG A 95 19.15 4.74 6.93
CA ARG A 95 20.06 5.85 7.20
C ARG A 95 20.41 5.91 8.70
N VAL A 96 21.70 5.96 8.99
CA VAL A 96 22.24 6.19 10.34
C VAL A 96 22.24 7.69 10.63
N VAL A 97 21.62 8.09 11.73
CA VAL A 97 21.47 9.48 12.17
C VAL A 97 21.75 9.53 13.67
N ASP A 98 22.54 10.50 14.13
CA ASP A 98 22.67 10.76 15.56
C ASP A 98 21.41 11.48 16.07
N LEU A 99 20.63 10.78 16.90
CA LEU A 99 19.38 11.32 17.44
C LEU A 99 19.60 12.30 18.60
N ASN A 100 20.80 12.35 19.17
CA ASN A 100 21.15 13.32 20.22
C ASN A 100 21.54 14.69 19.64
N ASP A 101 21.89 14.72 18.34
CA ASP A 101 22.10 15.96 17.61
C ASP A 101 20.76 16.48 17.08
N GLU A 102 20.28 17.57 17.69
CA GLU A 102 19.00 18.17 17.36
C GLU A 102 18.88 18.58 15.88
N GLN A 103 19.97 19.05 15.27
CA GLN A 103 19.96 19.45 13.87
C GLN A 103 19.81 18.24 12.94
N GLN A 104 20.53 17.16 13.24
CA GLN A 104 20.43 15.91 12.49
C GLN A 104 19.07 15.24 12.67
N ARG A 105 18.55 15.20 13.91
CA ARG A 105 17.23 14.68 14.23
C ARG A 105 16.15 15.41 13.44
N ARG A 106 16.16 16.74 13.46
CA ARG A 106 15.16 17.57 12.76
C ARG A 106 15.22 17.38 11.24
N ALA A 107 16.42 17.41 10.67
CA ALA A 107 16.60 17.16 9.24
C ALA A 107 16.13 15.77 8.82
N TYR A 108 16.31 14.76 9.68
CA TYR A 108 15.81 13.41 9.42
C TYR A 108 14.28 13.32 9.51
N SER A 109 13.68 13.94 10.53
CA SER A 109 12.22 14.04 10.66
C SER A 109 11.58 14.71 9.45
N ASP A 110 12.16 15.80 8.93
CA ASP A 110 11.64 16.49 7.74
C ASP A 110 11.68 15.57 6.50
N LEU A 111 12.74 14.78 6.33
CA LEU A 111 12.83 13.81 5.23
C LEU A 111 11.79 12.68 5.36
N LEU A 112 11.58 12.17 6.58
CA LEU A 112 10.56 11.16 6.85
C LEU A 112 9.15 11.70 6.58
N GLN A 113 8.85 12.94 7.00
CA GLN A 113 7.56 13.59 6.72
C GLN A 113 7.34 13.78 5.22
N ALA A 114 8.35 14.25 4.49
CA ALA A 114 8.25 14.41 3.04
C ALA A 114 7.97 13.09 2.32
N MET A 115 8.65 12.01 2.72
CA MET A 115 8.43 10.68 2.16
C MET A 115 7.05 10.12 2.53
N GLU A 116 6.62 10.25 3.78
CA GLU A 116 5.27 9.85 4.21
C GLU A 116 4.19 10.57 3.40
N ALA A 117 4.33 11.88 3.19
CA ALA A 117 3.37 12.67 2.43
C ALA A 117 3.32 12.24 0.95
N ALA A 118 4.47 11.92 0.36
CA ALA A 118 4.54 11.37 -1.00
C ALA A 118 3.83 10.01 -1.10
N LEU A 119 4.05 9.12 -0.14
CA LEU A 119 3.37 7.82 -0.07
C LEU A 119 1.86 7.97 0.16
N SER A 120 1.44 8.88 1.04
CA SER A 120 0.04 9.22 1.27
C SER A 120 -0.65 9.69 -0.02
N THR A 121 0.03 10.55 -0.78
CA THR A 121 -0.46 11.02 -2.08
C THR A 121 -0.59 9.88 -3.09
N ASN A 122 0.44 9.04 -3.20
CA ASN A 122 0.42 7.86 -4.09
C ASN A 122 -0.70 6.89 -3.70
N ARG A 123 -0.85 6.56 -2.42
CA ARG A 123 -1.92 5.70 -1.89
C ARG A 123 -3.30 6.19 -2.31
N HIS A 124 -3.55 7.49 -2.22
CA HIS A 124 -4.82 8.08 -2.65
C HIS A 124 -5.07 7.93 -4.15
N ALA A 125 -4.03 8.12 -4.96
CA ALA A 125 -4.12 7.89 -6.41
C ALA A 125 -4.39 6.42 -6.75
N LEU A 126 -3.73 5.49 -6.06
CA LEU A 126 -3.96 4.05 -6.21
C LEU A 126 -5.38 3.65 -5.81
N HIS A 127 -5.90 4.17 -4.69
CA HIS A 127 -7.29 3.91 -4.26
C HIS A 127 -8.29 4.34 -5.34
N LYS A 128 -8.14 5.53 -5.90
CA LYS A 128 -8.99 6.00 -7.00
C LYS A 128 -8.95 5.07 -8.22
N GLN A 129 -7.78 4.56 -8.58
CA GLN A 129 -7.64 3.63 -9.71
C GLN A 129 -8.24 2.26 -9.39
N ILE A 130 -8.03 1.73 -8.18
CA ILE A 130 -8.63 0.48 -7.72
C ILE A 130 -10.15 0.57 -7.73
N ASP A 131 -10.70 1.69 -7.26
CA ASP A 131 -12.14 1.93 -7.24
C ASP A 131 -12.70 1.95 -8.67
N ALA A 132 -12.07 2.68 -9.59
CA ALA A 132 -12.50 2.72 -11.00
C ALA A 132 -12.49 1.33 -11.68
N VAL A 133 -11.42 0.54 -11.46
CA VAL A 133 -11.34 -0.84 -12.00
C VAL A 133 -12.38 -1.74 -11.34
N THR A 134 -12.62 -1.57 -10.04
CA THR A 134 -13.62 -2.35 -9.29
C THR A 134 -15.04 -2.02 -9.75
N GLU A 135 -15.35 -0.75 -10.02
CA GLU A 135 -16.63 -0.32 -10.58
C GLU A 135 -16.89 -0.95 -11.95
N GLU A 136 -15.89 -0.94 -12.84
CA GLU A 136 -16.00 -1.57 -14.17
C GLU A 136 -16.22 -3.09 -14.06
N LEU A 137 -15.49 -3.78 -13.17
CA LEU A 137 -15.70 -5.21 -12.91
C LEU A 137 -17.13 -5.48 -12.41
N ILE A 138 -17.63 -4.66 -11.48
CA ILE A 138 -19.01 -4.77 -10.96
C ILE A 138 -20.02 -4.55 -12.09
N ALA A 139 -19.81 -3.56 -12.96
CA ALA A 139 -20.68 -3.30 -14.10
C ALA A 139 -20.75 -4.52 -15.03
N ARG A 140 -19.61 -5.12 -15.37
CA ARG A 140 -19.55 -6.34 -16.21
C ARG A 140 -20.24 -7.54 -15.56
N TYR A 141 -20.06 -7.75 -14.26
CA TYR A 141 -20.74 -8.83 -13.54
C TYR A 141 -22.25 -8.61 -13.43
N ARG A 142 -22.71 -7.36 -13.32
CA ARG A 142 -24.14 -7.04 -13.37
C ARG A 142 -24.74 -7.35 -14.75
N THR A 143 -24.03 -7.03 -15.83
CA THR A 143 -24.47 -7.34 -17.20
C THR A 143 -24.44 -8.84 -17.49
N ASN A 144 -23.42 -9.57 -17.03
CA ASN A 144 -23.35 -11.02 -17.19
C ASN A 144 -22.83 -11.70 -15.90
N PRO A 145 -23.74 -12.16 -15.02
CA PRO A 145 -23.37 -12.80 -13.76
C PRO A 145 -22.54 -14.08 -13.91
N ALA A 146 -22.64 -14.79 -15.04
CA ALA A 146 -21.86 -16.00 -15.29
C ALA A 146 -20.35 -15.72 -15.35
N LEU A 147 -19.94 -14.48 -15.66
CA LEU A 147 -18.55 -14.06 -15.64
C LEU A 147 -17.92 -14.14 -14.24
N ALA A 148 -18.71 -14.05 -13.16
CA ALA A 148 -18.19 -14.21 -11.80
C ALA A 148 -17.72 -15.65 -11.54
N LEU A 149 -18.37 -16.64 -12.17
CA LEU A 149 -18.03 -18.04 -12.02
C LEU A 149 -16.66 -18.38 -12.63
N THR A 150 -16.17 -17.58 -13.59
CA THR A 150 -14.84 -17.79 -14.19
C THR A 150 -13.69 -17.44 -13.25
N ALA A 151 -13.95 -16.71 -12.16
CA ALA A 151 -12.96 -16.40 -11.13
C ALA A 151 -12.78 -17.54 -10.11
N LEU A 152 -13.67 -18.55 -10.11
CA LEU A 152 -13.57 -19.68 -9.20
C LEU A 152 -12.50 -20.67 -9.71
N PRO A 153 -11.62 -21.18 -8.85
CA PRO A 153 -10.69 -22.23 -9.24
C PRO A 153 -11.49 -23.44 -9.73
N ARG A 154 -11.10 -23.98 -10.89
CA ARG A 154 -11.69 -25.22 -11.40
C ARG A 154 -11.33 -26.32 -10.42
N ARG A 155 -12.34 -26.95 -9.81
CA ARG A 155 -12.14 -28.12 -8.94
C ARG A 155 -11.56 -29.26 -9.78
N GLY A 156 -10.26 -29.54 -9.62
CA GLY A 156 -9.59 -30.78 -10.00
C GLY A 156 -9.39 -31.02 -11.50
N GLN A 157 -8.13 -30.95 -11.94
CA GLN A 157 -7.48 -32.06 -12.64
C GLN A 157 -6.21 -32.41 -11.89
#